data_AF-D5BTF5-F1
#
_entry.id   AF-D5BTF5-F1
#
_cell.length_a   1.000
_cell.length_b   1.000
_cell.length_c   1.000
_cell.angle_alpha   90.00
_cell.angle_beta   90.00
_cell.angle_gamma   90.00
#
_symmetry.space_group_name_H-M   'P 1'
#
loop_
_entity.id
_entity.type
_entity.pdbx_description
1 polymer ?
#
loop_
_entity_poly.entity_id
_entity_poly.type
_entity_poly.pdbx_seq_one_letter_code
_entity_poly.pdbx_strand_id
1 'polypeptide(L)' 'MRKEISRRTKLLGYKYVIGELTSSATQKVILEKMGHRNCAEVNLSRFSDGNRRPFASVVDPEIIVLAEEVL' A
#
# COMPACT_ATOMS: atom_id res chain seq x y z
N MET A 1 8.04 2.64 14.44
CA MET A 1 8.63 2.87 13.10
C MET A 1 7.72 3.69 12.17
N ARG A 2 6.52 3.23 11.80
CA ARG A 2 5.66 3.93 10.81
C ARG A 2 5.26 5.36 11.21
N LYS A 3 4.73 5.56 12.42
CA LYS A 3 4.45 6.92 12.97
C LYS A 3 5.67 7.83 13.04
N GLU A 4 6.86 7.24 13.21
CA GLU A 4 8.12 8.00 13.24
C GLU A 4 8.51 8.47 11.83
N ILE A 5 8.17 7.70 10.78
CA ILE A 5 8.34 8.13 9.39
C ILE A 5 7.45 9.34 9.10
N SER A 6 6.15 9.28 9.43
CA SER A 6 5.24 10.43 9.25
C SER A 6 5.72 11.66 10.01
N ARG A 7 6.19 11.49 11.26
CA ARG A 7 6.75 12.59 12.05
C ARG A 7 7.99 13.22 11.40
N ARG A 8 8.96 12.40 10.95
CA ARG A 8 10.20 12.88 10.36
C ARG A 8 9.98 13.54 8.99
N THR A 9 9.13 12.94 8.17
CA THR A 9 8.81 13.47 6.83
C THR A 9 8.11 14.83 6.94
N LYS A 10 7.19 14.99 7.90
CA LYS A 10 6.60 16.30 8.22
C LYS A 10 7.64 17.34 8.65
N LEU A 11 8.57 16.97 9.52
CA LEU A 11 9.66 17.87 9.96
C LEU A 11 10.60 18.29 8.84
N LEU A 12 10.77 17.43 7.83
CA LEU A 12 11.61 17.68 6.67
C LEU A 12 10.87 18.39 5.52
N GLY A 13 9.60 18.76 5.71
CA GLY A 13 8.82 19.50 4.71
C GLY A 13 8.31 18.66 3.54
N TYR A 14 8.26 17.34 3.69
CA TYR A 14 7.58 16.48 2.70
C TYR A 14 6.08 16.75 2.73
N LYS A 15 5.45 16.66 1.55
CA LYS A 15 4.00 16.84 1.40
C LYS A 15 3.21 15.53 1.50
N TYR A 16 3.86 14.41 1.17
CA TYR A 16 3.22 13.11 1.05
C TYR A 16 4.12 11.99 1.56
N VAL A 17 3.50 10.94 2.11
CA VAL A 17 4.11 9.62 2.28
C VAL A 17 3.35 8.62 1.42
N ILE A 18 4.05 7.97 0.50
CA ILE A 18 3.48 6.97 -0.40
C ILE A 18 4.07 5.60 -0.07
N GLY A 19 3.25 4.55 -0.09
CA GLY A 19 3.70 3.18 0.09
C GLY A 19 2.85 2.17 -0.67
N GLU A 20 3.51 1.18 -1.28
CA GLU A 20 2.86 0.01 -1.85
C GLU A 20 2.71 -1.08 -0.78
N LEU A 21 1.49 -1.55 -0.56
CA LEU A 21 1.12 -2.43 0.53
C LEU A 21 0.81 -3.83 0.00
N THR A 22 1.75 -4.76 0.19
CA THR A 22 1.70 -6.13 -0.36
C THR A 22 1.29 -7.20 0.66
N SER A 23 0.85 -6.80 1.85
CA SER A 23 0.31 -7.73 2.86
C SER A 23 -0.95 -7.18 3.50
N SER A 24 -1.96 -8.04 3.71
CA SER A 24 -3.23 -7.68 4.36
C SER A 24 -3.02 -7.08 5.75
N ALA A 25 -2.07 -7.62 6.51
CA ALA A 25 -1.73 -7.08 7.84
C ALA A 25 -1.23 -5.62 7.76
N THR A 26 -0.43 -5.28 6.75
CA THR A 26 0.08 -3.92 6.58
C THR A 26 -1.00 -3.00 6.00
N GLN A 27 -1.80 -3.47 5.04
CA GLN A 27 -2.95 -2.74 4.50
C GLN A 27 -3.90 -2.31 5.61
N LYS A 28 -4.28 -3.24 6.48
CA LYS A 28 -5.14 -2.96 7.63
C LYS A 28 -4.58 -1.85 8.53
N VAL A 29 -3.30 -1.94 8.89
CA VAL A 29 -2.69 -0.94 9.79
C VAL A 29 -2.58 0.43 9.11
N ILE A 30 -2.13 0.48 7.86
CA ILE A 30 -1.88 1.75 7.16
C ILE A 30 -3.19 2.46 6.80
N LEU A 31 -4.16 1.73 6.28
CA LEU A 31 -5.44 2.31 5.84
C LEU A 31 -6.35 2.60 7.02
N GLU A 32 -6.61 1.62 7.89
CA GLU A 32 -7.61 1.78 8.96
C GLU A 32 -7.05 2.51 10.19
N LYS A 33 -5.79 2.26 10.57
CA LYS A 33 -5.23 2.79 11.83
C LYS A 33 -4.41 4.04 11.66
N MET A 34 -3.79 4.23 10.50
CA MET A 34 -2.97 5.42 10.21
C MET A 34 -3.67 6.41 9.29
N GLY A 35 -4.80 6.05 8.68
CA GLY A 35 -5.63 6.98 7.91
C GLY A 35 -5.06 7.34 6.54
N HIS A 36 -4.13 6.54 6.00
CA HIS A 36 -3.70 6.72 4.61
C HIS A 36 -4.86 6.41 3.66
N ARG A 37 -4.91 7.13 2.54
CA ARG A 37 -5.90 6.93 1.48
C ARG A 37 -5.43 5.84 0.53
N ASN A 38 -6.34 4.97 0.08
CA ASN A 38 -6.11 4.10 -1.07
C ASN A 38 -6.20 4.95 -2.34
N CYS A 39 -5.10 5.06 -3.07
CA CYS A 39 -5.00 5.83 -4.31
C CYS A 39 -5.12 4.98 -5.57
N ALA A 40 -4.68 3.73 -5.50
CA ALA A 40 -4.74 2.77 -6.60
C ALA A 40 -4.63 1.35 -6.06
N GLU A 41 -5.15 0.39 -6.81
CA GLU A 41 -5.09 -1.02 -6.47
C GLU A 41 -4.82 -1.89 -7.70
N VAL A 42 -4.18 -3.04 -7.46
CA VAL A 42 -3.97 -4.09 -8.46
C VAL A 42 -4.54 -5.39 -7.91
N ASN A 43 -5.53 -5.96 -8.60
CA ASN A 43 -6.04 -7.28 -8.28
C ASN A 43 -5.10 -8.37 -8.83
N LEU A 44 -4.49 -9.13 -7.93
CA LEU A 44 -3.47 -10.12 -8.25
C LEU A 44 -4.02 -11.27 -9.09
N SER A 45 -5.27 -11.68 -8.87
CA SER A 45 -5.91 -12.74 -9.66
C SER A 45 -6.15 -12.35 -11.12
N ARG A 46 -6.23 -11.03 -11.40
CA ARG A 46 -6.44 -10.46 -12.73
C ARG A 46 -5.15 -10.00 -13.40
N PHE A 47 -4.03 -9.98 -12.67
CA PHE A 47 -2.76 -9.56 -13.21
C PHE A 47 -2.21 -10.61 -14.19
N SER A 48 -1.76 -10.14 -15.36
CA SER A 48 -1.10 -10.98 -16.35
C SER A 48 0.12 -10.27 -16.92
N ASP A 49 1.14 -11.07 -17.24
CA ASP A 49 2.36 -10.66 -17.93
C ASP A 49 2.47 -11.50 -19.21
N GLY A 50 1.99 -10.94 -20.32
CA GLY A 50 1.72 -11.71 -21.54
C GLY A 50 0.75 -12.85 -21.28
N ASN A 51 1.20 -14.09 -21.53
CA ASN A 51 0.41 -15.31 -21.29
C ASN A 51 0.58 -15.88 -19.87
N ARG A 52 1.34 -15.21 -18.99
CA ARG A 52 1.62 -15.68 -17.63
C ARG A 52 0.69 -15.02 -16.62
N ARG A 53 0.29 -15.77 -15.60
CA ARG A 53 -0.43 -15.26 -14.42
C ARG A 53 0.40 -15.48 -13.15
N PRO A 54 1.44 -14.66 -12.93
CA PRO A 54 2.44 -14.92 -11.89
C PRO A 54 1.88 -14.90 -10.46
N PHE A 55 0.75 -14.22 -10.24
CA PHE A 55 0.14 -14.08 -8.93
C PHE A 55 -1.16 -14.88 -8.76
N ALA A 56 -1.47 -15.81 -9.68
CA ALA A 56 -2.72 -16.56 -9.66
C ALA A 56 -2.94 -17.40 -8.38
N SER A 57 -1.85 -17.83 -7.72
CA SER A 57 -1.91 -18.60 -6.47
C SER A 57 -1.94 -17.72 -5.21
N VAL A 58 -1.78 -16.41 -5.33
CA VAL A 58 -1.81 -15.50 -4.18
C VAL A 58 -3.25 -15.16 -3.87
N VAL A 59 -3.71 -15.60 -2.70
CA VAL A 59 -5.08 -15.37 -2.21
C VAL A 59 -5.14 -14.36 -1.06
N ASP A 60 -4.00 -14.08 -0.43
CA ASP A 60 -3.90 -13.11 0.67
C ASP A 60 -2.57 -12.32 0.57
N PRO A 61 -2.60 -11.00 0.30
CA PRO A 61 -3.79 -10.21 -0.05
C PRO A 61 -4.27 -10.50 -1.49
N GLU A 62 -5.56 -10.31 -1.76
CA GLU A 62 -6.09 -10.37 -3.15
C GLU A 62 -5.65 -9.16 -3.98
N ILE A 63 -5.47 -8.01 -3.32
CA ILE A 63 -5.09 -6.75 -3.95
C ILE A 63 -3.77 -6.22 -3.38
N ILE A 64 -2.94 -5.60 -4.20
CA ILE A 64 -1.88 -4.70 -3.75
C ILE A 64 -2.45 -3.28 -3.77
N VAL A 65 -2.20 -2.52 -2.71
CA VAL A 65 -2.71 -1.14 -2.58
C VAL A 65 -1.57 -0.14 -2.61
N LEU A 66 -1.70 0.90 -3.42
CA LEU A 66 -0.91 2.12 -3.31
C LEU A 66 -1.61 3.06 -2.33
N ALA A 67 -0.96 3.33 -1.20
CA ALA A 67 -1.50 4.17 -0.14
C ALA A 67 -0.75 5.49 -0.02
N GLU A 68 -1.47 6.57 0.30
CA GLU A 68 -0.93 7.91 0.48
C GLU A 68 -1.39 8.56 1.80
N GLU A 69 -0.46 9.13 2.55
CA GLU A 69 -0.71 10.09 3.62
C GLU A 69 -0.35 11.49 3.15
N VAL A 70 -1.22 12.46 3.42
CA VAL A 70 -0.95 13.90 3.25
C VAL A 70 -0.50 14.45 4.60
N LEU A 71 0.68 15.09 4.65
CA LEU A 71 1.39 15.45 5.90
C LEU A 71 1.08 16.86 6.43
#